data_AF-A0A178ZAZ6-F1
#
_entry.id   AF-A0A178ZAZ6-F1
#
_cell.length_a   1.000
_cell.length_b   1.000
_cell.length_c   1.000
_cell.angle_alpha   90.00
_cell.angle_beta   90.00
_cell.angle_gamma   90.00
#
_symmetry.space_group_name_H-M   'P 1'
#
loop_
_entity.id
_entity.type
_entity.pdbx_description
1 polymer ?
#
loop_
_entity_poly.entity_id
_entity_poly.type
_entity_poly.pdbx_seq_one_letter_code
_entity_poly.pdbx_strand_id
1 'polypeptide(L)'
;MPPRLSPSAVSLKTPNIHTHCKSCFQRSFSSTPSLSQTKLREQFWLWLRGPGENFRHPLPGSTNYLSAYDRRGNLIRRGRGQEASGESEKEKSSEDAVTADEEALEAAATEHEQEYKLPKETLEDLRPFPWNKNFGKPLAIPYARAVHGMVPLTTLNPTTRLPDEPHESINDLEQHPLTFPQIFYPASESRAFNRTDAGRVFSGAPRLSDEQENAIDEGAHEAWQDSRPEIIGRPGHTRTVLKPADSRIPHPHLIAFEKDKQDRSLTPLERRARHRERLEKDEERRRALKAKLQEEEESKRTRIDVGRWQFVVTEVQSTRQGTGLDGRGSGKGAVGQRYGVPSQERKKGQVKIPTKVDV
;
A
#
# COMPACT_ATOMS: atom_id res chain seq x y z
N MET A 1 -56.47 -22.25 37.28
CA MET A 1 -56.73 -23.70 37.25
C MET A 1 -56.40 -24.25 35.86
N PRO A 2 -55.49 -25.23 35.80
CA PRO A 2 -55.55 -26.33 34.83
C PRO A 2 -55.63 -27.71 35.55
N PRO A 3 -56.08 -28.78 34.86
CA PRO A 3 -56.64 -29.98 35.51
C PRO A 3 -55.62 -31.06 35.89
N ARG A 4 -56.00 -31.86 36.89
CA ARG A 4 -55.31 -33.08 37.35
C ARG A 4 -55.53 -34.23 36.37
N LEU A 5 -54.47 -34.98 36.06
CA LEU A 5 -54.54 -36.28 35.38
C LEU A 5 -54.10 -37.40 36.32
N SER A 6 -54.87 -38.49 36.29
CA SER A 6 -54.79 -39.70 37.13
C SER A 6 -53.62 -40.63 36.77
N PRO A 7 -53.11 -41.45 37.72
CA PRO A 7 -52.10 -42.44 37.42
C PRO A 7 -52.73 -43.69 36.77
N SER A 8 -52.38 -43.97 35.52
CA SER A 8 -52.72 -45.25 34.87
C SER A 8 -51.75 -46.34 35.33
N ALA A 9 -52.32 -47.46 35.79
CA ALA A 9 -51.61 -48.65 36.23
C ALA A 9 -50.74 -49.25 35.11
N VAL A 10 -49.48 -49.54 35.43
CA VAL A 10 -48.54 -50.24 34.56
C VAL A 10 -48.78 -51.75 34.69
N SER A 11 -49.30 -52.37 33.63
CA SER A 11 -49.38 -53.82 33.50
C SER A 11 -48.01 -54.36 33.07
N LEU A 12 -47.33 -55.06 33.96
CA LEU A 12 -46.10 -55.81 33.67
C LEU A 12 -46.45 -57.02 32.80
N LYS A 13 -46.10 -56.98 31.51
CA LYS A 13 -46.05 -58.17 30.67
C LYS A 13 -44.64 -58.75 30.72
N THR A 14 -44.52 -59.96 31.26
CA THR A 14 -43.32 -60.80 31.20
C THR A 14 -42.97 -61.14 29.75
N PRO A 15 -41.71 -61.03 29.31
CA PRO A 15 -41.35 -61.41 27.95
C PRO A 15 -41.28 -62.93 27.81
N ASN A 16 -42.01 -63.45 26.81
CA ASN A 16 -41.95 -64.85 26.41
C ASN A 16 -40.67 -65.10 25.57
N ILE A 17 -39.91 -66.10 25.97
CA ILE A 17 -38.71 -66.59 25.29
C ILE A 17 -39.19 -67.37 24.08
N HIS A 18 -39.26 -66.75 22.90
CA HIS A 18 -39.13 -67.37 21.58
C HIS A 18 -39.63 -66.42 20.48
N THR A 19 -38.80 -65.47 20.07
CA THR A 19 -38.75 -64.99 18.68
C THR A 19 -37.39 -64.31 18.48
N HIS A 20 -36.39 -65.10 18.10
CA HIS A 20 -35.07 -64.59 17.75
C HIS A 20 -35.18 -63.73 16.48
N CYS A 21 -35.15 -62.41 16.66
CA CYS A 21 -34.87 -61.49 15.58
C CYS A 21 -33.37 -61.60 15.19
N LYS A 22 -33.09 -62.16 14.01
CA LYS A 22 -31.72 -62.35 13.50
C LYS A 22 -30.96 -61.03 13.25
N SER A 23 -31.61 -59.87 13.30
CA SER A 23 -30.95 -58.55 13.19
C SER A 23 -30.53 -57.95 14.54
N CYS A 24 -30.90 -58.56 15.66
CA CYS A 24 -30.53 -58.06 16.99
C CYS A 24 -29.15 -58.55 17.48
N PHE A 25 -28.48 -59.44 16.75
CA PHE A 25 -27.15 -59.98 17.11
C PHE A 25 -25.95 -59.21 16.54
N GLN A 26 -26.14 -58.03 15.95
CA GLN A 26 -25.04 -57.11 15.61
C GLN A 26 -24.90 -55.94 16.58
N ARG A 27 -25.29 -56.12 17.85
CA ARG A 27 -24.85 -55.21 18.91
C ARG A 27 -23.42 -55.60 19.31
N SER A 28 -22.46 -55.00 18.64
CA SER A 28 -21.04 -55.04 19.04
C SER A 28 -20.92 -54.53 20.47
N PHE A 29 -20.53 -55.42 21.40
CA PHE A 29 -20.15 -55.11 22.78
C PHE A 29 -18.73 -54.51 22.81
N SER A 30 -18.50 -53.40 22.10
CA SER A 30 -17.29 -52.61 22.25
C SER A 30 -17.66 -51.25 22.85
N SER A 31 -17.19 -50.96 24.07
CA SER A 31 -17.33 -49.65 24.72
C SER A 31 -16.45 -48.56 24.10
N THR A 32 -15.67 -48.89 23.08
CA THR A 32 -14.97 -47.91 22.26
C THR A 32 -15.94 -47.35 21.22
N PRO A 33 -16.28 -46.05 21.23
CA PRO A 33 -17.05 -45.45 20.15
C PRO A 33 -16.29 -45.69 18.85
N SER A 34 -16.90 -46.42 17.90
CA SER A 34 -16.35 -46.49 16.56
C SER A 34 -16.28 -45.05 16.04
N LEU A 35 -15.11 -44.66 15.53
CA LEU A 35 -14.89 -43.39 14.85
C LEU A 35 -15.68 -43.38 13.52
N SER A 36 -17.00 -43.50 13.57
CA SER A 36 -17.84 -43.41 12.37
C SER A 36 -17.74 -41.97 11.88
N GLN A 37 -17.02 -41.78 10.78
CA GLN A 37 -16.94 -40.48 10.13
C GLN A 37 -18.35 -40.07 9.71
N THR A 38 -18.70 -38.80 9.89
CA THR A 38 -19.99 -38.29 9.41
C THR A 38 -20.01 -38.32 7.89
N LYS A 39 -21.20 -38.43 7.27
CA LYS A 39 -21.34 -38.38 5.80
C LYS A 39 -20.67 -37.14 5.17
N LEU A 40 -20.71 -36.00 5.85
CA LEU A 40 -20.02 -34.77 5.41
C LEU A 40 -18.50 -34.93 5.43
N ARG A 41 -17.95 -35.60 6.45
CA ARG A 41 -16.52 -35.90 6.54
C ARG A 41 -16.10 -36.89 5.45
N GLU A 42 -16.91 -37.90 5.16
CA GLU A 42 -16.67 -38.83 4.05
C GLU A 42 -16.66 -38.11 2.70
N GLN A 43 -17.65 -37.24 2.43
CA GLN A 43 -17.70 -36.42 1.22
C GLN A 43 -16.50 -35.47 1.10
N PHE A 44 -16.07 -34.87 2.22
CA PHE A 44 -14.88 -34.02 2.26
C PHE A 44 -13.61 -34.81 1.91
N TRP A 45 -13.40 -36.00 2.47
CA TRP A 45 -12.24 -36.83 2.15
C TRP A 45 -12.26 -37.35 0.71
N LEU A 46 -13.45 -37.64 0.16
CA LEU A 46 -13.61 -37.98 -1.26
C LEU A 46 -13.20 -36.81 -2.16
N TRP A 47 -13.55 -35.57 -1.78
CA TRP A 47 -13.11 -34.39 -2.51
C TRP A 47 -11.60 -34.15 -2.39
N LEU A 48 -11.03 -34.23 -1.17
CA LEU A 48 -9.59 -34.07 -0.94
C LEU A 48 -8.75 -35.05 -1.76
N ARG A 49 -9.17 -36.31 -1.85
CA ARG A 49 -8.46 -37.35 -2.63
C ARG A 49 -8.73 -37.27 -4.14
N GLY A 50 -9.77 -36.55 -4.54
CA GLY A 50 -10.13 -36.33 -5.93
C GLY A 50 -9.67 -34.93 -6.39
N PRO A 51 -10.58 -33.98 -6.64
CA PRO A 51 -10.23 -32.64 -7.10
C PRO A 51 -9.27 -31.86 -6.17
N GLY A 52 -9.30 -32.14 -4.87
CA GLY A 52 -8.50 -31.46 -3.86
C GLY A 52 -7.01 -31.81 -3.89
N GLU A 53 -6.63 -32.94 -4.49
CA GLU A 53 -5.23 -33.40 -4.52
C GLU A 53 -4.33 -32.41 -5.28
N ASN A 54 -4.88 -31.69 -6.26
CA ASN A 54 -4.19 -30.65 -7.02
C ASN A 54 -3.64 -29.52 -6.15
N PHE A 55 -4.18 -29.30 -4.94
CA PHE A 55 -3.77 -28.23 -4.03
C PHE A 55 -2.84 -28.70 -2.92
N ARG A 56 -2.49 -29.99 -2.90
CA ARG A 56 -1.57 -30.56 -1.91
C ARG A 56 -0.17 -29.98 -2.03
N HIS A 57 0.28 -29.75 -3.27
CA HIS A 57 1.53 -29.08 -3.59
C HIS A 57 1.26 -27.91 -4.52
N PRO A 58 2.02 -26.81 -4.40
CA PRO A 58 1.85 -25.68 -5.29
C PRO A 58 2.21 -26.06 -6.73
N LEU A 59 1.51 -25.45 -7.68
CA LEU A 59 1.83 -25.60 -9.10
C LEU A 59 3.04 -24.70 -9.40
N PRO A 60 4.17 -25.23 -9.89
CA PRO A 60 5.35 -24.40 -10.13
C PRO A 60 5.09 -23.40 -11.25
N GLY A 61 5.52 -22.16 -11.06
CA GLY A 61 5.51 -21.11 -12.09
C GLY A 61 4.13 -20.58 -12.46
N SER A 62 3.06 -20.94 -11.74
CA SER A 62 1.72 -20.41 -12.01
C SER A 62 0.81 -20.46 -10.78
N THR A 63 -0.25 -19.67 -10.82
CA THR A 63 -1.24 -19.60 -9.73
C THR A 63 -2.16 -20.83 -9.72
N ASN A 64 -2.26 -21.50 -8.58
CA ASN A 64 -3.11 -22.68 -8.40
C ASN A 64 -4.42 -22.35 -7.64
N TYR A 65 -5.33 -21.60 -8.28
CA TYR A 65 -6.62 -21.22 -7.68
C TYR A 65 -7.71 -22.25 -7.96
N LEU A 66 -8.69 -22.39 -7.05
CA LEU A 66 -9.87 -23.26 -7.24
C LEU A 66 -10.64 -22.93 -8.52
N SER A 67 -10.72 -21.65 -8.90
CA SER A 67 -11.40 -21.19 -10.11
C SER A 67 -10.73 -21.62 -11.42
N ALA A 68 -9.48 -22.09 -11.36
CA ALA A 68 -8.79 -22.58 -12.55
C ALA A 68 -9.27 -23.98 -12.96
N TYR A 69 -10.06 -24.66 -12.13
CA TYR A 69 -10.49 -26.05 -12.33
C TYR A 69 -12.00 -26.18 -12.44
N ASP A 70 -12.45 -27.17 -13.20
CA ASP A 70 -13.83 -27.61 -13.18
C ASP A 70 -14.18 -28.31 -11.85
N ARG A 71 -15.47 -28.50 -11.58
CA ARG A 71 -15.95 -29.27 -10.39
C ARG A 71 -15.37 -30.68 -10.27
N ARG A 72 -14.84 -31.22 -11.37
CA ARG A 72 -14.21 -32.55 -11.46
C ARG A 72 -12.69 -32.52 -11.18
N GLY A 73 -12.08 -31.35 -10.99
CA GLY A 73 -10.64 -31.21 -10.75
C GLY A 73 -9.79 -31.10 -12.02
N ASN A 74 -10.40 -30.86 -13.18
CA ASN A 74 -9.69 -30.69 -14.45
C ASN A 74 -9.35 -29.22 -14.67
N LEU A 75 -8.11 -28.90 -15.05
CA LEU A 75 -7.65 -27.53 -15.27
C LEU A 75 -8.27 -26.94 -16.56
N ILE A 76 -9.08 -25.89 -16.43
CA ILE A 76 -9.83 -25.25 -17.52
C ILE A 76 -8.90 -24.52 -18.51
N ARG A 77 -7.77 -24.00 -18.01
CA ARG A 77 -6.82 -23.18 -18.80
C ARG A 77 -6.04 -23.97 -19.87
N ARG A 78 -6.09 -25.31 -19.87
CA ARG A 78 -5.36 -26.18 -20.83
C ARG A 78 -5.87 -26.13 -22.29
N GLY A 79 -6.79 -25.23 -22.63
CA GLY A 79 -7.37 -25.08 -23.98
C GLY A 79 -6.75 -24.03 -24.89
N ARG A 80 -5.70 -23.29 -24.48
CA ARG A 80 -4.92 -22.41 -25.38
C ARG A 80 -3.44 -22.57 -25.09
N GLY A 81 -2.71 -23.05 -26.09
CA GLY A 81 -1.32 -23.45 -25.98
C GLY A 81 -0.39 -22.30 -25.59
N GLN A 82 0.56 -22.63 -24.72
CA GLN A 82 1.88 -22.02 -24.68
C GLN A 82 2.85 -23.10 -24.20
N GLU A 83 3.77 -23.44 -25.10
CA GLU A 83 4.86 -24.38 -24.92
C GLU A 83 5.84 -23.81 -23.89
N ALA A 84 6.08 -24.57 -22.82
CA ALA A 84 7.06 -24.24 -21.80
C ALA A 84 8.42 -24.80 -22.23
N SER A 85 9.28 -23.99 -22.83
CA SER A 85 10.72 -24.25 -22.92
C SER A 85 11.41 -23.70 -21.67
N GLY A 86 11.41 -24.50 -20.61
CA GLY A 86 12.17 -24.24 -19.38
C GLY A 86 13.21 -25.32 -19.20
N GLU A 87 14.39 -25.13 -19.78
CA GLU A 87 15.56 -25.98 -19.55
C GLU A 87 16.41 -25.44 -18.39
N SER A 88 17.06 -26.38 -17.71
CA SER A 88 17.58 -26.26 -16.35
C SER A 88 19.07 -25.93 -16.39
N GLU A 89 19.54 -24.90 -15.68
CA GLU A 89 20.99 -24.71 -15.46
C GLU A 89 21.33 -24.40 -14.00
N LYS A 90 21.59 -25.49 -13.30
CA LYS A 90 22.73 -25.79 -12.40
C LYS A 90 23.63 -24.62 -11.95
N GLU A 91 23.48 -24.24 -10.68
CA GLU A 91 24.49 -23.49 -9.92
C GLU A 91 25.78 -24.32 -9.74
N LYS A 92 26.94 -23.68 -9.94
CA LYS A 92 28.25 -24.16 -9.50
C LYS A 92 28.80 -23.18 -8.45
N SER A 93 29.08 -23.73 -7.28
CA SER A 93 29.90 -23.20 -6.20
C SER A 93 31.39 -23.35 -6.47
N SER A 94 32.21 -22.41 -5.98
CA SER A 94 33.61 -22.51 -5.46
C SER A 94 34.18 -21.05 -5.43
N GLU A 95 34.97 -20.51 -4.50
CA GLU A 95 35.86 -21.00 -3.43
C GLU A 95 36.05 -19.93 -2.35
N ASP A 96 36.50 -20.40 -1.18
CA ASP A 96 36.99 -19.67 -0.02
C ASP A 96 38.31 -18.91 -0.26
N ALA A 97 38.51 -17.81 0.47
CA ALA A 97 39.82 -17.37 0.94
C ALA A 97 39.66 -16.67 2.30
N VAL A 98 40.29 -17.25 3.33
CA VAL A 98 40.41 -16.71 4.69
C VAL A 98 41.86 -16.25 4.90
N THR A 99 42.04 -15.39 5.91
CA THR A 99 43.26 -14.85 6.55
C THR A 99 43.66 -13.49 6.02
N ALA A 100 44.06 -12.53 6.85
CA ALA A 100 44.30 -12.45 8.28
C ALA A 100 43.99 -10.99 8.67
N ASP A 101 43.42 -10.76 9.85
CA ASP A 101 43.62 -9.57 10.69
C ASP A 101 42.74 -9.72 11.95
N GLU A 102 42.92 -10.86 12.63
CA GLU A 102 42.46 -11.10 14.01
C GLU A 102 43.34 -10.37 15.04
N GLU A 103 44.31 -9.55 14.60
CA GLU A 103 45.27 -8.87 15.47
C GLU A 103 44.89 -7.41 15.81
N ALA A 104 43.82 -6.86 15.19
CA ALA A 104 43.29 -5.53 15.54
C ALA A 104 42.24 -5.57 16.67
N LEU A 105 41.75 -6.76 17.02
CA LEU A 105 40.67 -6.96 18.00
C LEU A 105 41.14 -7.09 19.45
N GLU A 106 42.45 -7.16 19.69
CA GLU A 106 43.03 -7.21 21.04
C GLU A 106 43.47 -5.82 21.55
N ALA A 107 43.46 -4.79 20.69
CA ALA A 107 43.84 -3.40 21.05
C ALA A 107 42.67 -2.50 21.48
N ALA A 108 41.41 -2.91 21.28
CA ALA A 108 40.22 -2.13 21.67
C ALA A 108 39.60 -2.58 23.03
N ALA A 109 40.18 -3.60 23.67
CA ALA A 109 39.70 -4.14 24.95
C ALA A 109 40.16 -3.34 26.18
N THR A 110 40.99 -2.32 25.99
CA THR A 110 41.38 -1.36 27.02
C THR A 110 40.98 0.03 26.56
N GLU A 111 39.78 0.49 26.95
CA GLU A 111 39.51 1.83 27.47
C GLU A 111 38.00 2.15 27.42
N HIS A 112 37.46 2.44 28.60
CA HIS A 112 36.24 3.19 28.89
C HIS A 112 34.89 2.45 28.97
N GLU A 113 34.71 1.86 30.15
CA GLU A 113 33.47 1.86 30.93
C GLU A 113 32.73 3.20 30.86
N GLN A 114 31.68 3.30 30.04
CA GLN A 114 30.68 4.38 30.13
C GLN A 114 29.27 3.81 29.95
N GLU A 115 28.54 3.80 31.07
CA GLU A 115 27.08 3.98 31.21
C GLU A 115 26.19 3.36 30.12
N TYR A 116 25.44 2.30 30.46
CA TYR A 116 24.42 1.65 29.62
C TYR A 116 23.34 2.62 29.12
N LYS A 117 23.64 3.37 28.06
CA LYS A 117 22.69 3.97 27.13
C LYS A 117 22.75 3.11 25.88
N LEU A 118 21.64 2.47 25.53
CA LEU A 118 21.48 1.88 24.20
C LEU A 118 21.89 2.94 23.17
N PRO A 119 22.88 2.67 22.29
CA PRO A 119 23.26 3.58 21.24
C PRO A 119 22.03 3.98 20.42
N LYS A 120 21.97 5.23 19.97
CA LYS A 120 20.90 5.67 19.07
C LYS A 120 20.97 4.83 17.80
N GLU A 121 19.81 4.43 17.30
CA GLU A 121 19.67 3.65 16.07
C GLU A 121 20.45 4.33 14.93
N THR A 122 21.30 3.56 14.26
CA THR A 122 22.08 4.05 13.11
C THR A 122 21.20 4.10 11.86
N LEU A 123 21.62 4.85 10.83
CA LEU A 123 20.94 4.83 9.52
C LEU A 123 20.85 3.43 8.90
N GLU A 124 21.66 2.49 9.38
CA GLU A 124 21.67 1.10 8.94
C GLU A 124 20.62 0.26 9.69
N ASP A 125 20.41 0.51 10.98
CA ASP A 125 19.34 -0.08 11.79
C ASP A 125 17.94 0.33 11.29
N LEU A 126 17.84 1.58 10.81
CA LEU A 126 16.63 2.15 10.20
C LEU A 126 16.38 1.64 8.76
N ARG A 127 17.28 0.84 8.16
CA ARG A 127 17.01 0.25 6.84
C ARG A 127 15.91 -0.80 6.98
N PRO A 128 14.80 -0.68 6.22
CA PRO A 128 13.78 -1.70 6.21
C PRO A 128 14.39 -3.04 5.80
N PHE A 129 13.98 -4.10 6.48
CA PHE A 129 14.19 -5.45 6.01
C PHE A 129 13.65 -5.57 4.58
N PRO A 130 14.40 -6.10 3.59
CA PRO A 130 15.55 -7.01 3.70
C PRO A 130 16.93 -6.40 3.41
N TRP A 131 17.08 -5.07 3.29
CA TRP A 131 18.35 -4.43 2.89
C TRP A 131 19.32 -4.11 4.04
N ASN A 132 18.94 -4.44 5.27
CA ASN A 132 19.83 -4.35 6.42
C ASN A 132 20.75 -5.58 6.49
N LYS A 133 21.99 -5.43 5.99
CA LYS A 133 23.01 -6.50 6.00
C LYS A 133 23.50 -6.85 7.42
N ASN A 134 23.35 -5.94 8.37
CA ASN A 134 23.82 -6.08 9.75
C ASN A 134 22.76 -6.74 10.64
N PHE A 135 21.55 -6.97 10.11
CA PHE A 135 20.51 -7.73 10.79
C PHE A 135 20.94 -9.20 10.83
N GLY A 136 21.70 -9.59 11.86
CA GLY A 136 22.16 -10.96 12.09
C GLY A 136 21.05 -11.98 12.40
N LYS A 137 19.78 -11.64 12.16
CA LYS A 137 18.65 -12.56 12.31
C LYS A 137 18.52 -13.41 11.04
N PRO A 138 18.29 -14.72 11.18
CA PRO A 138 18.13 -15.60 10.02
C PRO A 138 16.92 -15.16 9.18
N LEU A 139 17.13 -14.99 7.88
CA LEU A 139 16.08 -14.62 6.93
C LEU A 139 15.14 -15.82 6.69
N ALA A 140 13.84 -15.57 6.57
CA ALA A 140 12.85 -16.58 6.21
C ALA A 140 12.86 -16.91 4.70
N ILE A 141 14.04 -17.16 4.13
CA ILE A 141 14.25 -17.47 2.71
C ILE A 141 13.42 -18.67 2.22
N PRO A 142 13.35 -19.83 2.92
CA PRO A 142 12.56 -20.95 2.42
C PRO A 142 11.07 -20.62 2.33
N TYR A 143 10.56 -19.83 3.27
CA TYR A 143 9.19 -19.34 3.24
C TYR A 143 8.96 -18.40 2.06
N ALA A 144 9.84 -17.40 1.87
CA ALA A 144 9.73 -16.45 0.77
C ALA A 144 9.77 -17.16 -0.60
N ARG A 145 10.71 -18.10 -0.80
CA ARG A 145 10.82 -18.90 -2.04
C ARG A 145 9.55 -19.71 -2.30
N ALA A 146 8.99 -20.36 -1.29
CA ALA A 146 7.75 -21.12 -1.42
C ALA A 146 6.57 -20.24 -1.82
N VAL A 147 6.42 -19.06 -1.21
CA VAL A 147 5.34 -18.11 -1.53
C VAL A 147 5.50 -17.52 -2.93
N HIS A 148 6.71 -17.11 -3.32
CA HIS A 148 6.98 -16.59 -4.67
C HIS A 148 6.68 -17.62 -5.76
N GLY A 149 6.84 -18.91 -5.48
CA GLY A 149 6.45 -19.98 -6.41
C GLY A 149 4.93 -20.17 -6.59
N MET A 150 4.10 -19.60 -5.72
CA MET A 150 2.63 -19.73 -5.74
C MET A 150 1.91 -18.52 -6.35
N VAL A 151 2.57 -17.36 -6.40
CA VAL A 151 2.02 -16.04 -6.77
C VAL A 151 2.44 -15.70 -8.20
N PRO A 152 1.60 -15.02 -9.01
CA PRO A 152 2.02 -14.63 -10.35
C PRO A 152 3.14 -13.59 -10.25
N LEU A 153 4.18 -13.74 -11.07
CA LEU A 153 5.32 -12.84 -11.12
C LEU A 153 5.38 -12.16 -12.49
N THR A 154 5.72 -10.88 -12.51
CA THR A 154 6.06 -10.15 -13.74
C THR A 154 7.57 -10.18 -13.92
N THR A 155 8.05 -11.14 -14.69
CA THR A 155 9.49 -11.30 -14.93
C THR A 155 9.99 -10.25 -15.92
N LEU A 156 11.22 -9.79 -15.69
CA LEU A 156 11.95 -9.01 -16.67
C LEU A 156 12.63 -9.96 -17.66
N ASN A 157 12.59 -9.61 -18.93
CA ASN A 157 13.34 -10.33 -19.95
C ASN A 157 14.85 -10.25 -19.61
N PRO A 158 15.58 -11.37 -19.55
CA PRO A 158 16.96 -11.39 -19.07
C PRO A 158 17.92 -10.58 -19.95
N THR A 159 17.62 -10.48 -21.25
CA THR A 159 18.45 -9.79 -22.24
C THR A 159 18.16 -8.30 -22.27
N THR A 160 16.88 -7.92 -22.42
CA THR A 160 16.51 -6.50 -22.56
C THR A 160 16.35 -5.79 -21.23
N ARG A 161 16.21 -6.56 -20.12
CA ARG A 161 15.85 -6.08 -18.78
C ARG A 161 14.54 -5.27 -18.74
N LEU A 162 13.72 -5.44 -19.77
CA LEU A 162 12.40 -4.84 -19.86
C LEU A 162 11.35 -5.89 -19.50
N PRO A 163 10.24 -5.50 -18.88
CA PRO A 163 9.14 -6.43 -18.65
C PRO A 163 8.45 -6.75 -19.98
N ASP A 164 7.96 -7.98 -20.14
CA ASP A 164 7.18 -8.39 -21.33
C ASP A 164 5.83 -7.66 -21.38
N GLU A 165 5.23 -7.42 -20.21
CA GLU A 165 4.02 -6.63 -20.01
C GLU A 165 4.22 -5.61 -18.87
N PRO A 166 3.66 -4.39 -18.97
CA PRO A 166 3.74 -3.42 -17.88
C PRO A 166 3.12 -4.00 -16.60
N HIS A 167 3.83 -3.89 -15.48
CA HIS A 167 3.38 -4.44 -14.20
C HIS A 167 2.05 -3.82 -13.73
N GLU A 168 1.96 -2.49 -13.81
CA GLU A 168 0.78 -1.70 -13.45
C GLU A 168 0.78 -0.36 -14.19
N SER A 169 -0.34 0.34 -14.14
CA SER A 169 -0.50 1.70 -14.64
C SER A 169 0.18 2.71 -13.72
N ILE A 170 1.27 3.32 -14.19
CA ILE A 170 2.03 4.33 -13.43
C ILE A 170 1.42 5.74 -13.45
N ASN A 171 0.39 5.97 -14.28
CA ASN A 171 -0.20 7.28 -14.53
C ASN A 171 -1.64 7.41 -13.99
N ASP A 172 -2.07 6.50 -13.12
CA ASP A 172 -3.40 6.56 -12.54
C ASP A 172 -3.55 7.77 -11.62
N LEU A 173 -4.70 8.42 -11.74
CA LEU A 173 -5.05 9.61 -10.98
C LEU A 173 -6.19 9.32 -10.02
N GLU A 174 -6.07 9.83 -8.80
CA GLU A 174 -7.20 9.88 -7.89
C GLU A 174 -8.31 10.78 -8.44
N GLN A 175 -9.54 10.26 -8.43
CA GLN A 175 -10.72 11.03 -8.82
C GLN A 175 -11.01 12.07 -7.74
N HIS A 176 -10.96 13.35 -8.12
CA HIS A 176 -11.21 14.43 -7.19
C HIS A 176 -12.73 14.68 -7.06
N PRO A 177 -13.29 14.95 -5.85
CA PRO A 177 -14.73 15.15 -5.70
C PRO A 177 -15.33 16.27 -6.57
N LEU A 178 -14.54 17.27 -6.93
CA LEU A 178 -14.97 18.35 -7.85
C LEU A 178 -15.26 17.87 -9.27
N THR A 179 -14.75 16.69 -9.68
CA THR A 179 -14.98 16.14 -11.03
C THR A 179 -16.15 15.17 -11.10
N PHE A 180 -16.79 14.84 -9.96
CA PHE A 180 -17.99 13.99 -9.94
C PHE A 180 -19.24 14.59 -10.59
N PRO A 181 -19.56 15.90 -10.47
CA PRO A 181 -20.76 16.44 -11.10
C PRO A 181 -20.66 16.42 -12.63
N GLN A 182 -21.77 16.07 -13.29
CA GLN A 182 -21.91 16.22 -14.73
C GLN A 182 -22.14 17.70 -15.08
N ILE A 183 -21.25 18.29 -15.87
CA ILE A 183 -21.31 19.71 -16.23
C ILE A 183 -21.35 19.84 -17.75
N PHE A 184 -22.33 20.61 -18.25
CA PHE A 184 -22.36 21.09 -19.64
C PHE A 184 -22.06 22.57 -19.62
N TYR A 185 -20.81 22.94 -19.93
CA TYR A 185 -20.34 24.32 -19.82
C TYR A 185 -20.58 25.07 -21.14
N PRO A 186 -21.36 26.18 -21.15
CA PRO A 186 -21.57 26.96 -22.37
C PRO A 186 -20.31 27.76 -22.69
N ALA A 187 -19.65 27.39 -23.79
CA ALA A 187 -18.49 28.09 -24.34
C ALA A 187 -18.84 28.74 -25.69
N SER A 188 -18.04 29.73 -26.11
CA SER A 188 -18.12 30.27 -27.47
C SER A 188 -17.88 29.15 -28.49
N GLU A 189 -18.57 29.22 -29.64
CA GLU A 189 -18.45 28.23 -30.72
C GLU A 189 -17.02 28.06 -31.26
N SER A 190 -16.24 29.13 -31.21
CA SER A 190 -14.86 29.18 -31.70
C SER A 190 -13.82 28.93 -30.60
N ARG A 191 -14.23 28.70 -29.35
CA ARG A 191 -13.29 28.56 -28.25
C ARG A 191 -12.65 27.17 -28.25
N ALA A 192 -11.32 27.13 -28.23
CA ALA A 192 -10.56 25.93 -27.89
C ALA A 192 -10.71 25.65 -26.39
N PHE A 193 -11.54 24.68 -26.01
CA PHE A 193 -11.77 24.34 -24.61
C PHE A 193 -10.80 23.26 -24.14
N ASN A 194 -9.85 23.63 -23.28
CA ASN A 194 -8.72 22.78 -22.88
C ASN A 194 -8.92 22.05 -21.55
N ARG A 195 -8.00 21.13 -21.22
CA ARG A 195 -7.98 20.43 -19.92
C ARG A 195 -7.77 21.38 -18.74
N THR A 196 -6.99 22.44 -18.96
CA THR A 196 -6.80 23.55 -18.00
C THR A 196 -8.13 24.24 -17.72
N ASP A 197 -8.90 24.56 -18.76
CA ASP A 197 -10.24 25.15 -18.63
C ASP A 197 -11.21 24.23 -17.90
N ALA A 198 -11.22 22.94 -18.24
CA ALA A 198 -12.05 21.96 -17.56
C ALA A 198 -11.77 21.93 -16.04
N GLY A 199 -10.50 21.92 -15.63
CA GLY A 199 -10.11 22.00 -14.22
C GLY A 199 -10.62 23.26 -13.52
N ARG A 200 -10.57 24.41 -14.20
CA ARG A 200 -11.13 25.67 -13.72
C ARG A 200 -12.65 25.61 -13.57
N VAL A 201 -13.35 25.08 -14.57
CA VAL A 201 -14.81 24.90 -14.56
C VAL A 201 -15.25 24.03 -13.38
N PHE A 202 -14.61 22.88 -13.14
CA PHE A 202 -14.90 22.03 -11.97
C PHE A 202 -14.69 22.74 -10.64
N SER A 203 -13.80 23.72 -10.61
CA SER A 203 -13.49 24.51 -9.41
C SER A 203 -14.39 25.73 -9.22
N GLY A 204 -15.22 26.06 -10.22
CA GLY A 204 -15.91 27.34 -10.28
C GLY A 204 -14.97 28.53 -10.40
N ALA A 205 -13.75 28.30 -10.91
CA ALA A 205 -12.78 29.35 -11.15
C ALA A 205 -13.16 30.17 -12.40
N PRO A 206 -12.90 31.49 -12.40
CA PRO A 206 -13.10 32.31 -13.60
C PRO A 206 -12.15 31.86 -14.70
N ARG A 207 -12.50 32.16 -15.94
CA ARG A 207 -11.67 31.94 -17.12
C ARG A 207 -10.29 32.60 -16.95
N LEU A 208 -9.26 32.03 -17.58
CA LEU A 208 -7.95 32.68 -17.71
C LEU A 208 -8.04 33.91 -18.62
N SER A 209 -7.04 34.79 -18.59
CA SER A 209 -6.97 35.86 -19.58
C SER A 209 -6.65 35.30 -20.97
N ASP A 210 -7.06 35.99 -22.03
CA ASP A 210 -6.80 35.55 -23.41
C ASP A 210 -5.29 35.38 -23.68
N GLU A 211 -4.44 36.23 -23.08
CA GLU A 211 -2.98 36.10 -23.14
C GLU A 211 -2.49 34.78 -22.53
N GLN A 212 -3.04 34.38 -21.39
CA GLN A 212 -2.68 33.13 -20.71
C GLN A 212 -3.19 31.91 -21.47
N GLU A 213 -4.39 31.99 -22.05
CA GLU A 213 -4.93 30.91 -22.87
C GLU A 213 -4.12 30.74 -24.15
N ASN A 214 -3.81 31.83 -24.85
CA ASN A 214 -2.95 31.80 -26.04
C ASN A 214 -1.56 31.25 -25.70
N ALA A 215 -0.97 31.62 -24.56
CA ALA A 215 0.32 31.07 -24.14
C ALA A 215 0.28 29.56 -23.86
N ILE A 216 -0.87 29.03 -23.41
CA ILE A 216 -1.08 27.59 -23.23
C ILE A 216 -1.24 26.91 -24.60
N ASP A 217 -2.03 27.51 -25.50
CA ASP A 217 -2.30 26.98 -26.84
C ASP A 217 -1.06 26.96 -27.72
N GLU A 218 -0.22 27.99 -27.63
CA GLU A 218 1.08 28.08 -28.32
C GLU A 218 2.15 27.18 -27.68
N GLY A 219 1.85 26.54 -26.55
CA GLY A 219 2.77 25.68 -25.81
C GLY A 219 3.89 26.43 -25.08
N ALA A 220 3.80 27.76 -24.96
CA ALA A 220 4.73 28.58 -24.19
C ALA A 220 4.65 28.28 -22.68
N HIS A 221 3.45 27.92 -22.19
CA HIS A 221 3.24 27.47 -20.82
C HIS A 221 2.61 26.07 -20.78
N GLU A 222 3.42 25.07 -20.44
CA GLU A 222 2.95 23.69 -20.42
C GLU A 222 2.22 23.34 -19.14
N ALA A 223 1.00 22.82 -19.28
CA ALA A 223 0.12 22.45 -18.17
C ALA A 223 0.78 21.50 -17.14
N TRP A 224 1.65 20.58 -17.59
CA TRP A 224 2.30 19.60 -16.71
C TRP A 224 3.38 20.21 -15.79
N GLN A 225 3.89 21.42 -16.11
CA GLN A 225 4.89 22.10 -15.30
C GLN A 225 4.26 22.91 -14.16
N ASP A 226 2.97 23.23 -14.26
CA ASP A 226 2.25 24.06 -13.31
C ASP A 226 1.79 23.27 -12.09
N SER A 227 2.68 23.19 -11.10
CA SER A 227 2.43 22.56 -9.80
C SER A 227 1.94 23.52 -8.72
N ARG A 228 1.85 24.83 -9.01
CA ARG A 228 1.55 25.85 -8.00
C ARG A 228 0.04 25.93 -7.77
N PRO A 229 -0.48 25.66 -6.56
CA PRO A 229 -1.91 25.76 -6.31
C PRO A 229 -2.37 27.22 -6.42
N GLU A 230 -3.36 27.46 -7.27
CA GLU A 230 -4.04 28.74 -7.36
C GLU A 230 -5.18 28.77 -6.34
N ILE A 231 -5.30 29.87 -5.61
CA ILE A 231 -6.32 30.04 -4.56
C ILE A 231 -7.27 31.14 -5.00
N ILE A 232 -8.57 30.83 -5.00
CA ILE A 232 -9.63 31.76 -5.39
C ILE A 232 -10.62 31.91 -4.25
N GLY A 233 -11.25 33.07 -4.16
CA GLY A 233 -12.34 33.36 -3.22
C GLY A 233 -12.00 34.49 -2.27
N ARG A 234 -12.95 34.79 -1.39
CA ARG A 234 -12.78 35.84 -0.36
C ARG A 234 -11.99 35.28 0.83
N PRO A 235 -11.31 36.13 1.61
CA PRO A 235 -10.70 35.70 2.88
C PRO A 235 -11.71 34.93 3.74
N GLY A 236 -11.36 33.71 4.16
CA GLY A 236 -12.22 32.80 4.92
C GLY A 236 -13.06 31.82 4.09
N HIS A 237 -13.26 32.06 2.79
CA HIS A 237 -13.98 31.17 1.85
C HIS A 237 -13.12 30.88 0.61
N THR A 238 -11.83 30.69 0.82
CA THR A 238 -10.87 30.38 -0.25
C THR A 238 -10.96 28.92 -0.65
N ARG A 239 -10.86 28.64 -1.95
CA ARG A 239 -10.80 27.28 -2.51
C ARG A 239 -9.63 27.20 -3.49
N THR A 240 -8.99 26.06 -3.56
CA THR A 240 -7.92 25.79 -4.52
C THR A 240 -8.51 25.41 -5.87
N VAL A 241 -7.95 25.96 -6.95
CA VAL A 241 -8.31 25.56 -8.32
C VAL A 241 -7.72 24.18 -8.61
N LEU A 242 -8.57 23.29 -9.11
CA LEU A 242 -8.21 21.99 -9.62
C LEU A 242 -7.34 22.15 -10.87
N LYS A 243 -6.08 21.73 -10.74
CA LYS A 243 -5.15 21.64 -11.87
C LYS A 243 -5.56 20.52 -12.84
N PRO A 244 -5.20 20.64 -14.13
CA PRO A 244 -5.47 19.59 -15.11
C PRO A 244 -4.81 18.27 -14.72
N ALA A 245 -5.30 17.17 -15.31
CA ALA A 245 -4.75 15.84 -15.13
C ALA A 245 -3.23 15.80 -15.36
N ASP A 246 -2.75 16.51 -16.40
CA ASP A 246 -1.36 16.55 -16.82
C ASP A 246 -0.37 16.99 -15.72
N SER A 247 -0.80 17.90 -14.84
CA SER A 247 -0.01 18.39 -13.69
C SER A 247 -0.10 17.44 -12.48
N ARG A 248 -1.22 16.74 -12.34
CA ARG A 248 -1.52 15.88 -11.18
C ARG A 248 -0.89 14.49 -11.27
N ILE A 249 -0.42 14.08 -12.46
CA ILE A 249 0.16 12.75 -12.69
C ILE A 249 1.43 12.59 -11.85
N PRO A 250 1.70 11.41 -11.25
CA PRO A 250 2.92 11.17 -10.46
C PRO A 250 4.22 11.42 -11.23
N HIS A 251 4.21 11.13 -12.54
CA HIS A 251 5.34 11.27 -13.46
C HIS A 251 5.05 12.22 -14.62
N PRO A 252 4.94 13.55 -14.38
CA PRO A 252 4.52 14.50 -15.40
C PRO A 252 5.58 14.68 -16.50
N HIS A 253 6.85 14.39 -16.21
CA HIS A 253 7.96 14.43 -17.18
C HIS A 253 7.81 13.46 -18.36
N LEU A 254 6.99 12.40 -18.21
CA LEU A 254 6.70 11.49 -19.31
C LEU A 254 5.94 12.17 -20.45
N ILE A 255 5.15 13.20 -20.14
CA ILE A 255 4.44 14.00 -21.15
C ILE A 255 5.46 14.69 -22.06
N ALA A 256 6.48 15.33 -21.46
CA ALA A 256 7.55 15.97 -22.21
C ALA A 256 8.40 14.95 -22.99
N PHE A 257 8.64 13.76 -22.43
CA PHE A 257 9.35 12.70 -23.14
C PHE A 257 8.59 12.17 -24.36
N GLU A 258 7.25 12.03 -24.26
CA GLU A 258 6.43 11.62 -25.39
C GLU A 258 6.32 12.73 -26.45
N LYS A 259 6.32 14.02 -26.04
CA LYS A 259 6.47 15.14 -26.99
C LYS A 259 7.81 15.09 -27.72
N ASP A 260 8.93 14.91 -27.01
CA ASP A 260 10.24 14.77 -27.65
C ASP A 260 10.27 13.59 -28.64
N LYS A 261 9.44 12.55 -28.44
CA LYS A 261 9.31 11.41 -29.36
C LYS A 261 8.56 11.74 -30.64
N GLN A 262 7.69 12.75 -30.62
CA GLN A 262 7.04 13.26 -31.83
C GLN A 262 8.03 14.09 -32.68
N ASP A 263 9.03 14.69 -32.04
CA ASP A 263 10.10 15.43 -32.72
C ASP A 263 11.04 14.48 -33.48
N ARG A 264 10.92 14.48 -34.81
CA ARG A 264 11.74 13.64 -35.70
C ARG A 264 13.25 13.95 -35.63
N SER A 265 13.61 15.17 -35.22
CA SER A 265 15.00 15.64 -35.15
C SER A 265 15.80 15.00 -34.02
N LEU A 266 15.14 14.50 -32.97
CA LEU A 266 15.80 14.02 -31.77
C LEU A 266 16.12 12.53 -31.82
N THR A 267 17.38 12.19 -31.59
CA THR A 267 17.79 10.79 -31.50
C THR A 267 17.27 10.13 -30.21
N PRO A 268 17.06 8.79 -30.18
CA PRO A 268 16.64 8.11 -28.95
C PRO A 268 17.56 8.37 -27.73
N LEU A 269 18.86 8.56 -27.95
CA LEU A 269 19.83 8.83 -26.89
C LEU A 269 19.62 10.24 -26.32
N GLU A 270 19.51 11.25 -27.17
CA GLU A 270 19.25 12.63 -26.76
C GLU A 270 17.94 12.77 -26.00
N ARG A 271 16.87 12.07 -26.45
CA ARG A 271 15.58 12.04 -25.74
C ARG A 271 15.71 11.49 -24.33
N ARG A 272 16.45 10.39 -24.16
CA ARG A 272 16.72 9.80 -22.83
C ARG A 272 17.58 10.73 -21.97
N ALA A 273 18.56 11.41 -22.55
CA ALA A 273 19.40 12.36 -21.84
C ALA A 273 18.58 13.56 -21.32
N ARG A 274 17.75 14.17 -22.18
CA ARG A 274 16.83 15.26 -21.79
C ARG A 274 15.85 14.81 -20.70
N HIS A 275 15.29 13.61 -20.81
CA HIS A 275 14.39 13.09 -19.79
C HIS A 275 15.10 12.90 -18.44
N ARG A 276 16.32 12.34 -18.45
CA ARG A 276 17.12 12.18 -17.23
C ARG A 276 17.44 13.53 -16.59
N GLU A 277 17.85 14.51 -17.39
CA GLU A 277 18.13 15.86 -16.90
C GLU A 277 16.89 16.51 -16.25
N ARG A 278 15.69 16.30 -16.82
CA ARG A 278 14.44 16.78 -16.22
C ARG A 278 14.16 16.12 -14.86
N LEU A 279 14.39 14.81 -14.73
CA LEU A 279 14.23 14.09 -13.47
C LEU A 279 15.23 14.56 -12.41
N GLU A 280 16.50 14.70 -12.77
CA GLU A 280 17.55 15.21 -11.87
C GLU A 280 17.21 16.61 -11.36
N LYS A 281 16.79 17.53 -12.24
CA LYS A 281 16.36 18.88 -11.84
C LYS A 281 15.15 18.88 -10.91
N ASP A 282 14.17 18.00 -11.12
CA ASP A 282 13.01 17.91 -10.22
C ASP A 282 13.38 17.31 -8.87
N GLU A 283 14.23 16.28 -8.85
CA GLU A 283 14.76 15.71 -7.61
C GLU A 283 15.54 16.75 -6.80
N GLU A 284 16.43 17.50 -7.43
CA GLU A 284 17.19 18.58 -6.79
C GLU A 284 16.26 19.65 -6.23
N ARG A 285 15.26 20.08 -7.01
CA ARG A 285 14.24 21.03 -6.56
C ARG A 285 13.51 20.51 -5.32
N ARG A 286 13.07 19.25 -5.32
CA ARG A 286 12.36 18.63 -4.19
C ARG A 286 13.26 18.48 -2.96
N ARG A 287 14.52 18.09 -3.14
CA ARG A 287 15.52 18.02 -2.06
C ARG A 287 15.77 19.39 -1.46
N ALA A 288 15.96 20.42 -2.29
CA ALA A 288 16.17 21.79 -1.85
C ALA A 288 14.94 22.35 -1.11
N LEU A 289 13.72 22.13 -1.61
CA LEU A 289 12.49 22.53 -0.92
C LEU A 289 12.36 21.82 0.44
N LYS A 290 12.66 20.52 0.51
CA LYS A 290 12.63 19.76 1.77
C LYS A 290 13.66 20.30 2.76
N ALA A 291 14.89 20.57 2.32
CA ALA A 291 15.95 21.14 3.17
C ALA A 291 15.54 22.51 3.71
N LYS A 292 15.03 23.40 2.85
CA LYS A 292 14.51 24.72 3.27
C LYS A 292 13.40 24.61 4.31
N LEU A 293 12.43 23.71 4.10
CA LEU A 293 11.36 23.48 5.07
C LEU A 293 11.90 22.95 6.41
N GLN A 294 12.92 22.09 6.39
CA GLN A 294 13.58 21.61 7.60
C GLN A 294 14.33 22.73 8.33
N GLU A 295 15.09 23.55 7.62
CA GLU A 295 15.78 24.74 8.16
C GLU A 295 14.78 25.75 8.75
N GLU A 296 13.65 25.98 8.08
CA GLU A 296 12.57 26.85 8.58
C GLU A 296 11.86 26.26 9.81
N GLU A 297 11.79 24.93 9.95
CA GLU A 297 11.26 24.27 11.14
C GLU A 297 12.26 24.28 12.29
N GLU A 298 13.55 24.10 12.02
CA GLU A 298 14.63 24.12 13.01
C GLU A 298 14.93 25.51 13.52
N SER A 299 14.89 26.54 12.67
CA SER A 299 15.07 27.94 13.09
C SER A 299 14.00 28.40 14.08
N LYS A 300 12.81 27.79 14.08
CA LYS A 300 11.75 28.04 15.06
C LYS A 300 11.92 27.25 16.36
N ARG A 301 12.84 26.27 16.42
CA ARG A 301 13.06 25.39 17.56
C ARG A 301 14.33 25.79 18.30
N THR A 302 14.19 26.29 19.51
CA THR A 302 15.32 26.50 20.42
C THR A 302 15.45 25.29 21.35
N ARG A 303 16.67 24.76 21.50
CA ARG A 303 16.96 23.60 22.36
C ARG A 303 17.75 24.06 23.59
N ILE A 304 17.21 23.82 24.77
CA ILE A 304 17.82 24.18 26.05
C ILE A 304 18.13 22.89 26.81
N ASP A 305 19.40 22.59 27.02
CA ASP A 305 19.84 21.38 27.73
C ASP A 305 20.01 21.65 29.23
N VAL A 306 19.38 20.83 30.07
CA VAL A 306 19.44 20.91 31.53
C VAL A 306 19.91 19.58 32.17
N GLY A 307 20.71 18.80 31.44
CA GLY A 307 21.33 17.57 31.91
C GLY A 307 20.43 16.35 31.79
N ARG A 308 19.29 16.29 32.51
CA ARG A 308 18.35 15.15 32.39
C ARG A 308 17.44 15.24 31.18
N TRP A 309 17.09 16.47 30.78
CA TRP A 309 16.11 16.74 29.73
C TRP A 309 16.65 17.80 28.78
N GLN A 310 16.27 17.68 27.51
CA GLN A 310 16.43 18.74 26.52
C GLN A 310 15.07 19.36 26.26
N PHE A 311 14.86 20.59 26.73
CA PHE A 311 13.65 21.33 26.43
C PHE A 311 13.72 21.85 24.99
N VAL A 312 12.74 21.48 24.18
CA VAL A 312 12.57 21.99 22.82
C VAL A 312 11.45 23.02 22.83
N VAL A 313 11.81 24.29 22.80
CA VAL A 313 10.86 25.41 22.80
C VAL A 313 10.65 25.85 21.36
N THR A 314 9.41 25.71 20.89
CA THR A 314 9.04 26.08 19.52
C THR A 314 8.36 27.43 19.51
N GLU A 315 8.86 28.38 18.73
CA GLU A 315 8.21 29.66 18.52
C GLU A 315 6.93 29.50 17.70
N VAL A 316 5.86 30.12 18.18
CA VAL A 316 4.52 30.04 17.58
C VAL A 316 3.89 31.42 17.51
N GLN A 317 3.20 31.72 16.42
CA GLN A 317 2.47 32.98 16.26
C GLN A 317 1.06 32.86 16.86
N SER A 318 0.80 33.58 17.93
CA SER A 318 -0.51 33.61 18.62
C SER A 318 -1.42 34.76 18.16
N THR A 319 -1.01 35.53 17.15
CA THR A 319 -1.77 36.69 16.65
C THR A 319 -2.97 36.26 15.80
N ARG A 320 -3.79 37.23 15.37
CA ARG A 320 -4.94 37.03 14.45
C ARG A 320 -4.56 36.30 13.16
N GLN A 321 -3.29 36.38 12.74
CA GLN A 321 -2.76 35.64 11.59
C GLN A 321 -2.62 34.13 11.86
N GLY A 322 -2.28 33.74 13.09
CA GLY A 322 -2.17 32.33 13.50
C GLY A 322 -3.51 31.70 13.90
N THR A 323 -4.32 32.41 14.69
CA THR A 323 -5.60 31.88 15.22
C THR A 323 -6.79 32.03 14.27
N GLY A 324 -6.60 32.74 13.15
CA GLY A 324 -7.65 33.12 12.22
C GLY A 324 -8.51 34.30 12.72
N LEU A 325 -9.33 34.84 11.82
CA LEU A 325 -10.18 36.01 12.06
C LEU A 325 -11.14 35.83 13.25
N ASP A 326 -11.70 34.63 13.40
CA ASP A 326 -12.72 34.30 14.40
C ASP A 326 -12.16 33.50 15.60
N GLY A 327 -10.83 33.35 15.70
CA GLY A 327 -10.19 32.49 16.71
C GLY A 327 -10.44 30.98 16.51
N ARG A 328 -11.11 30.59 15.43
CA ARG A 328 -11.45 29.20 15.07
C ARG A 328 -10.53 28.60 14.01
N GLY A 329 -9.38 29.21 13.72
CA GLY A 329 -8.43 28.73 12.71
C GLY A 329 -8.05 27.27 12.93
N SER A 330 -8.00 26.48 11.87
CA SER A 330 -7.66 25.05 11.91
C SER A 330 -6.18 24.81 11.62
N GLY A 331 -5.63 23.71 12.14
CA GLY A 331 -4.28 23.25 11.81
C GLY A 331 -3.16 23.80 12.70
N LYS A 332 -1.93 23.75 12.17
CA LYS A 332 -0.67 24.01 12.90
C LYS A 332 -0.54 25.46 13.44
N GLY A 333 -1.34 26.40 12.94
CA GLY A 333 -1.30 27.80 13.36
C GLY A 333 -2.06 28.09 14.67
N ALA A 334 -3.02 27.25 15.06
CA ALA A 334 -3.83 27.45 16.25
C ALA A 334 -3.37 26.54 17.39
N VAL A 335 -2.30 26.94 18.08
CA VAL A 335 -1.71 26.19 19.19
C VAL A 335 -2.43 26.51 20.51
N GLY A 336 -2.72 25.48 21.30
CA GLY A 336 -3.35 25.59 22.63
C GLY A 336 -4.68 24.84 22.76
N GLN A 337 -5.15 24.70 24.00
CA GLN A 337 -6.46 24.10 24.29
C GLN A 337 -7.58 25.12 24.01
N ARG A 338 -8.57 24.75 23.20
CA ARG A 338 -9.70 25.64 22.87
C ARG A 338 -10.63 25.81 24.08
N TYR A 339 -10.98 27.06 24.39
CA TYR A 339 -11.98 27.40 25.39
C TYR A 339 -13.41 27.22 24.87
N GLY A 340 -14.36 26.97 25.77
CA GLY A 340 -15.78 26.84 25.43
C GLY A 340 -16.17 25.53 24.72
N VAL A 341 -15.29 24.52 24.72
CA VAL A 341 -15.57 23.19 24.14
C VAL A 341 -15.53 22.13 25.26
N PRO A 342 -16.66 21.46 25.58
CA PRO A 342 -16.68 20.40 26.59
C PRO A 342 -15.95 19.14 26.10
N SER A 343 -15.56 18.28 27.05
CA SER A 343 -14.94 16.98 26.74
C SER A 343 -15.81 16.16 25.79
N GLN A 344 -15.19 15.61 24.74
CA GLN A 344 -15.84 14.78 23.74
C GLN A 344 -15.76 13.28 24.06
N GLU A 345 -15.31 12.92 25.26
CA GLU A 345 -15.03 11.53 25.63
C GLU A 345 -16.25 10.59 25.55
N ARG A 346 -17.43 11.13 25.85
CA ARG A 346 -18.72 10.39 25.84
C ARG A 346 -19.35 10.34 24.46
N LYS A 347 -18.77 11.00 23.45
CA LYS A 347 -19.30 11.03 22.09
C LYS A 347 -19.05 9.69 21.40
N LYS A 348 -20.09 9.10 20.82
CA LYS A 348 -19.99 7.86 20.05
C LYS A 348 -19.08 8.07 18.83
N GLY A 349 -18.17 7.12 18.59
CA GLY A 349 -17.24 7.16 17.46
C GLY A 349 -15.99 8.03 17.68
N GLN A 350 -15.74 8.51 18.91
CA GLN A 350 -14.53 9.27 19.21
C GLN A 350 -13.28 8.37 19.16
N VAL A 351 -12.29 8.73 18.35
CA VAL A 351 -11.01 8.02 18.28
C VAL A 351 -10.18 8.34 19.53
N LYS A 352 -9.80 7.30 20.27
CA LYS A 352 -8.97 7.36 21.51
C LYS A 352 -7.62 6.64 21.35
N ILE A 353 -7.25 6.31 20.12
CA ILE A 353 -6.05 5.56 19.74
C ILE A 353 -5.15 6.51 18.94
N PRO A 354 -3.81 6.41 19.04
CA PRO A 354 -2.90 7.21 18.21
C PRO A 354 -3.23 7.08 16.72
N THR A 355 -3.44 8.21 16.04
CA THR A 355 -3.75 8.26 14.59
C THR A 355 -2.52 8.43 13.71
N LYS A 356 -1.37 8.77 14.31
CA LYS A 356 -0.09 8.95 13.64
C LYS A 356 1.02 8.44 14.55
N VAL A 357 1.89 7.60 14.00
CA VAL A 357 3.13 7.14 14.64
C VAL A 357 4.25 7.60 13.72
N ASP A 358 5.12 8.45 14.22
CA ASP A 358 6.31 8.89 13.48
C ASP A 358 7.39 7.83 13.69
N VAL A 359 7.89 7.25 12.58
CA VAL A 359 8.96 6.24 12.54
C VAL A 359 10.25 6.90 12.08
#